data_AF-A0A1J5GQE8-F1
#
_entry.id   AF-A0A1J5GQE8-F1
#
_cell.length_a   1.000
_cell.length_b   1.000
_cell.length_c   1.000
_cell.angle_alpha   90.00
_cell.angle_beta   90.00
_cell.angle_gamma   90.00
#
_symmetry.space_group_name_H-M   'P 1'
#
loop_
_entity.id
_entity.type
_entity.pdbx_description
1 polymer ?
#
loop_
_entity_poly.entity_id
_entity_poly.type
_entity_poly.pdbx_seq_one_letter_code
_entity_poly.pdbx_strand_id
1 'polypeptide(L)'
;MSDDQKTKNSEDLAMEALTQATHVGGDDEVENSNKVADTLNTLQNLIERHALSAEEVRKQIKEKQESLRSVFENDSTLAEAEAEAQVHTSKMKERKSQLQSDPQVTSLKIMIAELKEQQKELEETLSNHLINYHSLTNSKSFDTSDGDQWDFSIKAKIRPRGKK
;
A
#
# COMPACT_ATOMS: atom_id res chain seq x y z
N MET A 1 39.24 -9.18 8.63
CA MET A 1 40.37 -9.17 7.68
C MET A 1 39.79 -9.60 6.34
N SER A 2 39.76 -8.85 5.25
CA SER A 2 40.34 -7.57 4.86
C SER A 2 39.66 -7.23 3.53
N ASP A 3 38.99 -6.08 3.35
CA ASP A 3 38.47 -5.68 2.02
C ASP A 3 38.25 -4.17 1.82
N ASP A 4 38.86 -3.31 2.64
CA ASP A 4 38.68 -1.84 2.57
C ASP A 4 39.85 -1.08 1.91
N GLN A 5 40.86 -1.77 1.38
CA GLN A 5 42.07 -1.12 0.84
C GLN A 5 42.10 -0.96 -0.68
N LYS A 6 41.14 -1.51 -1.44
CA LYS A 6 41.24 -1.56 -2.91
C LYS A 6 40.48 -0.45 -3.65
N THR A 7 39.56 0.25 -2.98
CA THR A 7 38.74 1.31 -3.59
C THR A 7 39.45 2.67 -3.65
N LYS A 8 40.29 2.97 -2.66
CA LYS A 8 41.05 4.24 -2.60
C LYS A 8 41.99 4.43 -3.80
N ASN A 9 42.72 3.39 -4.21
CA ASN A 9 43.68 3.51 -5.31
C ASN A 9 43.01 3.71 -6.69
N SER A 10 41.78 3.22 -6.91
CA SER A 10 41.12 3.35 -8.22
C SER A 10 40.46 4.71 -8.42
N GLU A 11 39.90 5.29 -7.36
CA GLU A 11 39.32 6.64 -7.41
C GLU A 11 40.43 7.69 -7.60
N ASP A 12 41.57 7.52 -6.93
CA ASP A 12 42.73 8.41 -7.07
C ASP A 12 43.29 8.39 -8.50
N LEU A 13 43.40 7.21 -9.13
CA LEU A 13 43.85 7.06 -10.52
C LEU A 13 42.88 7.68 -11.53
N ALA A 14 41.57 7.56 -11.31
CA ALA A 14 40.56 8.17 -12.17
C ALA A 14 40.56 9.70 -12.05
N MET A 15 40.79 10.21 -10.84
CA MET A 15 40.86 11.65 -10.57
C MET A 15 42.13 12.26 -11.17
N GLU A 16 43.27 11.59 -11.06
CA GLU A 16 44.55 12.00 -11.65
C GLU A 16 44.46 12.10 -13.19
N ALA A 17 43.90 11.08 -13.84
CA ALA A 17 43.67 11.08 -15.30
C ALA A 17 42.73 12.21 -15.75
N LEU A 18 41.69 12.51 -14.96
CA LEU A 18 40.76 13.60 -15.25
C LEU A 18 41.45 14.97 -15.13
N THR A 19 42.26 15.19 -14.09
CA THR A 19 43.05 16.43 -13.96
C THR A 19 44.05 16.61 -15.10
N GLN A 20 44.68 15.53 -15.57
CA GLN A 20 45.67 15.59 -16.65
C GLN A 20 45.03 15.94 -18.00
N ALA A 21 43.80 15.48 -18.26
CA ALA A 21 43.02 15.84 -19.45
C ALA A 21 42.55 17.32 -19.46
N THR A 22 42.43 17.97 -18.31
CA THR A 22 41.94 19.37 -18.21
C THR A 22 43.02 20.45 -18.40
N HIS A 23 44.31 20.10 -18.40
CA HIS A 23 45.43 21.06 -18.44
C HIS A 23 46.12 21.20 -19.82
N VAL A 24 45.37 20.93 -20.88
CA VAL A 24 45.86 20.86 -22.28
C VAL A 24 45.81 22.25 -22.92
N GLY A 25 46.81 23.08 -22.66
CA GLY A 25 46.97 24.41 -23.28
C GLY A 25 48.42 24.70 -23.65
N GLY A 26 48.85 24.28 -24.84
CA GLY A 26 50.18 24.53 -25.41
C GLY A 26 50.35 23.93 -26.82
N ASP A 27 51.16 24.57 -27.66
CA ASP A 27 51.28 24.42 -29.14
C ASP A 27 51.80 23.06 -29.68
N ASP A 28 51.86 21.98 -28.88
CA ASP A 28 52.22 20.62 -29.32
C ASP A 28 50.98 19.71 -29.38
N GLU A 29 50.17 19.90 -30.42
CA GLU A 29 48.90 19.17 -30.62
C GLU A 29 49.06 17.64 -30.65
N VAL A 30 50.19 17.13 -31.16
CA VAL A 30 50.43 15.69 -31.31
C VAL A 30 50.75 15.02 -29.97
N GLU A 31 51.52 15.67 -29.10
CA GLU A 31 51.87 15.11 -27.78
C GLU A 31 50.68 15.16 -26.82
N ASN A 32 49.88 16.22 -26.89
CA ASN A 32 48.62 16.33 -26.17
C ASN A 32 47.59 15.29 -26.64
N SER A 33 47.48 15.04 -27.95
CA SER A 33 46.61 14.00 -28.49
C SER A 33 46.98 12.61 -27.98
N ASN A 34 48.28 12.28 -27.90
CA ASN A 34 48.75 11.00 -27.36
C ASN A 34 48.43 10.84 -25.86
N LYS A 35 48.63 11.89 -25.04
CA LYS A 35 48.29 11.85 -23.61
C LYS A 35 46.79 11.70 -23.37
N VAL A 36 45.96 12.34 -24.20
CA VAL A 36 44.50 12.18 -24.16
C VAL A 36 44.10 10.76 -24.58
N ALA A 37 44.76 10.17 -25.59
CA ALA A 37 44.50 8.79 -25.99
C ALA A 37 44.87 7.78 -24.88
N ASP A 38 45.99 7.98 -24.19
CA ASP A 38 46.43 7.10 -23.10
C ASP A 38 45.53 7.19 -21.86
N THR A 39 45.06 8.40 -21.52
CA THR A 39 44.09 8.62 -20.44
C THR A 39 42.71 8.04 -20.77
N LEU A 40 42.27 8.12 -22.02
CA LEU A 40 41.04 7.48 -22.48
C LEU A 40 41.13 5.95 -22.42
N ASN A 41 42.25 5.37 -22.85
CA ASN A 41 42.47 3.92 -22.78
C ASN A 41 42.50 3.41 -21.33
N THR A 42 43.17 4.12 -20.43
CA THR A 42 43.22 3.76 -19.00
C THR A 42 41.85 3.85 -18.33
N LEU A 43 41.09 4.92 -18.61
CA LEU A 43 39.72 5.07 -18.13
C LEU A 43 38.81 3.96 -18.69
N GLN A 44 38.93 3.63 -19.97
CA GLN A 44 38.14 2.59 -20.62
C GLN A 44 38.38 1.22 -19.99
N ASN A 45 39.64 0.85 -19.72
CA ASN A 45 39.99 -0.38 -19.02
C ASN A 45 39.43 -0.41 -17.58
N LEU A 46 39.43 0.73 -16.89
CA LEU A 46 38.88 0.84 -15.54
C LEU A 46 37.35 0.67 -15.54
N ILE A 47 36.66 1.33 -16.48
CA ILE A 47 35.22 1.22 -16.69
C ILE A 47 34.85 -0.24 -17.01
N GLU A 48 35.57 -0.89 -17.92
CA GLU A 48 35.32 -2.28 -18.29
C GLU A 48 35.49 -3.21 -17.08
N ARG A 49 36.56 -3.07 -16.31
CA ARG A 49 36.79 -3.86 -15.10
C ARG A 49 35.68 -3.67 -14.07
N HIS A 50 35.21 -2.45 -13.86
CA HIS A 50 34.12 -2.17 -12.93
C HIS A 50 32.78 -2.67 -13.44
N ALA A 51 32.51 -2.58 -14.75
CA ALA A 51 31.31 -3.12 -15.36
C ALA A 51 31.23 -4.64 -15.18
N LEU A 52 32.32 -5.37 -15.47
CA LEU A 52 32.41 -6.82 -15.25
C LEU A 52 32.27 -7.19 -13.77
N SER A 53 32.88 -6.43 -12.87
CA SER A 53 32.75 -6.65 -11.42
C SER A 53 31.32 -6.41 -10.94
N ALA A 54 30.64 -5.39 -11.46
CA ALA A 54 29.25 -5.11 -11.12
C ALA A 54 28.30 -6.20 -11.62
N GLU A 55 28.56 -6.79 -12.78
CA GLU A 55 27.79 -7.92 -13.31
C GLU A 55 27.97 -9.16 -12.44
N GLU A 56 29.20 -9.47 -12.03
CA GLU A 56 29.49 -10.60 -11.15
C GLU A 56 28.82 -10.43 -9.77
N VAL A 57 28.91 -9.24 -9.17
CA VAL A 57 28.21 -8.94 -7.91
C VAL A 57 26.69 -9.09 -8.07
N ARG A 58 26.10 -8.63 -9.19
CA ARG A 58 24.67 -8.83 -9.46
C ARG A 58 24.29 -10.30 -9.56
N LYS A 59 25.12 -11.12 -10.19
CA LYS A 59 24.90 -12.56 -10.28
C LYS A 59 24.93 -13.21 -8.89
N GLN A 60 25.94 -12.88 -8.09
CA GLN A 60 26.05 -13.38 -6.71
C GLN A 60 24.85 -12.97 -5.85
N ILE A 61 24.36 -11.73 -5.97
CA ILE A 61 23.14 -11.30 -5.28
C ILE A 61 21.96 -12.18 -5.64
N LYS A 62 21.74 -12.44 -6.93
CA LYS A 62 20.64 -13.32 -7.38
C LYS A 62 20.77 -14.72 -6.83
N GLU A 63 21.96 -15.32 -6.90
CA GLU A 63 22.22 -16.66 -6.36
C GLU A 63 21.95 -16.73 -4.85
N LYS A 64 22.35 -15.70 -4.09
CA LYS A 64 22.08 -15.64 -2.65
C LYS A 64 20.61 -15.43 -2.33
N GLN A 65 19.88 -14.65 -3.13
CA GLN A 65 18.44 -14.49 -2.99
C GLN A 65 17.69 -15.80 -3.27
N GLU A 66 18.07 -16.52 -4.32
CA GLU A 66 17.52 -17.84 -4.64
C GLU A 66 17.84 -18.86 -3.55
N SER A 67 19.08 -18.86 -3.04
CA SER A 67 19.49 -19.70 -1.91
C SER A 67 18.65 -19.40 -0.67
N LEU A 68 18.47 -18.12 -0.35
CA LEU A 68 17.67 -17.68 0.80
C LEU A 68 16.21 -18.13 0.65
N ARG A 69 15.63 -17.94 -0.53
CA ARG A 69 14.27 -18.41 -0.84
C ARG A 69 14.15 -19.92 -0.70
N SER A 70 15.13 -20.66 -1.20
CA SER A 70 15.18 -22.12 -1.10
C SER A 70 15.26 -22.60 0.35
N VAL A 71 15.94 -21.88 1.24
CA VAL A 71 15.96 -22.21 2.68
C VAL A 71 14.54 -22.19 3.27
N PHE A 72 13.76 -21.16 2.95
CA PHE A 72 12.38 -21.07 3.45
C PHE A 72 11.44 -22.07 2.78
N GLU A 73 11.56 -22.28 1.47
CA GLU A 73 10.71 -23.25 0.74
C GLU A 73 10.96 -24.70 1.18
N ASN A 74 12.18 -25.03 1.62
CA ASN A 74 12.53 -26.36 2.10
C ASN A 74 12.38 -26.53 3.61
N ASP A 75 11.99 -25.49 4.34
CA ASP A 75 11.78 -25.60 5.78
C ASP A 75 10.47 -26.36 6.04
N SER A 76 10.61 -27.60 6.50
CA SER A 76 9.46 -28.48 6.76
C SER A 76 8.57 -27.94 7.89
N THR A 77 9.13 -27.23 8.87
CA THR A 77 8.37 -26.69 10.00
C THR A 77 7.50 -25.50 9.58
N LEU A 78 8.02 -24.65 8.69
CA LEU A 78 7.27 -23.56 8.10
C LEU A 78 6.15 -24.10 7.20
N ALA A 79 6.45 -25.08 6.34
CA ALA A 79 5.46 -25.70 5.47
C ALA A 79 4.33 -26.38 6.26
N GLU A 80 4.65 -27.08 7.36
CA GLU A 80 3.67 -27.67 8.27
C GLU A 80 2.80 -26.59 8.94
N ALA A 81 3.41 -25.52 9.45
CA ALA A 81 2.68 -24.42 10.07
C ALA A 81 1.75 -23.69 9.09
N GLU A 82 2.18 -23.49 7.83
CA GLU A 82 1.34 -22.91 6.78
C GLU A 82 0.17 -23.83 6.42
N ALA A 83 0.41 -25.13 6.31
CA ALA A 83 -0.64 -26.12 6.06
C ALA A 83 -1.68 -26.14 7.19
N GLU A 84 -1.23 -26.13 8.45
CA GLU A 84 -2.12 -26.05 9.62
C GLU A 84 -2.95 -24.77 9.61
N ALA A 85 -2.32 -23.61 9.36
CA ALA A 85 -3.00 -22.32 9.28
C ALA A 85 -4.07 -22.31 8.17
N GLN A 86 -3.78 -22.91 7.02
CA GLN A 86 -4.72 -23.03 5.91
C GLN A 86 -5.91 -23.92 6.28
N VAL A 87 -5.67 -25.03 6.99
CA VAL A 87 -6.72 -25.92 7.49
C VAL A 87 -7.62 -25.20 8.48
N HIS A 88 -7.04 -24.49 9.46
CA HIS A 88 -7.82 -23.71 10.44
C HIS A 88 -8.63 -22.60 9.78
N THR A 89 -8.04 -21.88 8.82
CA THR A 89 -8.73 -20.83 8.07
C THR A 89 -9.91 -21.39 7.29
N SER A 90 -9.73 -22.55 6.65
CA SER A 90 -10.77 -23.23 5.88
C SER A 90 -11.91 -23.69 6.78
N LYS A 91 -11.59 -24.35 7.91
CA LYS A 91 -12.57 -24.76 8.93
C LYS A 91 -13.36 -23.59 9.50
N MET A 92 -12.71 -22.46 9.78
CA MET A 92 -13.39 -21.25 10.24
C MET A 92 -14.38 -20.74 9.18
N LYS A 93 -13.95 -20.66 7.91
CA LYS A 93 -14.81 -20.19 6.81
C LYS A 93 -16.01 -21.11 6.63
N GLU A 94 -15.79 -22.43 6.65
CA GLU A 94 -16.86 -23.42 6.56
C GLU A 94 -17.85 -23.29 7.72
N ARG A 95 -17.36 -23.19 8.97
CA ARG A 95 -18.23 -23.04 10.14
C ARG A 95 -19.04 -21.74 10.09
N LYS A 96 -18.45 -20.63 9.63
CA LYS A 96 -19.16 -19.36 9.42
C LYS A 96 -20.26 -19.52 8.37
N SER A 97 -19.97 -20.20 7.26
CA SER A 97 -20.96 -20.49 6.21
C SER A 97 -22.13 -21.33 6.75
N GLN A 98 -21.82 -22.41 7.47
CA GLN A 98 -22.83 -23.26 8.11
C GLN A 98 -23.70 -22.48 9.10
N LEU A 99 -23.11 -21.63 9.94
CA LEU A 99 -23.85 -20.76 10.87
C LEU A 99 -24.75 -19.77 10.13
N GLN A 100 -24.33 -19.25 8.97
CA GLN A 100 -25.17 -18.35 8.18
C GLN A 100 -26.38 -19.05 7.57
N SER A 101 -26.27 -20.35 7.29
CA SER A 101 -27.38 -21.20 6.85
C SER A 101 -28.21 -21.79 7.99
N ASP A 102 -27.81 -21.57 9.25
CA ASP A 102 -28.55 -22.06 10.41
C ASP A 102 -29.96 -21.41 10.41
N PRO A 103 -31.03 -22.20 10.58
CA PRO A 103 -32.39 -21.69 10.67
C PRO A 103 -32.58 -20.61 11.73
N GLN A 104 -31.88 -20.70 12.87
CA GLN A 104 -31.96 -19.69 13.94
C GLN A 104 -31.37 -18.35 13.48
N VAL A 105 -30.21 -18.37 12.81
CA VAL A 105 -29.57 -17.16 12.28
C VAL A 105 -30.39 -16.55 11.15
N THR A 106 -30.96 -17.39 10.29
CA THR A 106 -31.85 -16.93 9.21
C THR A 106 -33.12 -16.29 9.78
N SER A 107 -33.73 -16.91 10.77
CA SER A 107 -34.90 -16.36 11.46
C SER A 107 -34.59 -15.01 12.12
N LEU A 108 -33.45 -14.88 12.81
CA LEU A 108 -33.01 -13.61 13.39
C LEU A 108 -32.82 -12.53 12.32
N LYS A 109 -32.24 -12.86 11.15
CA LYS A 109 -32.09 -11.89 10.04
C LYS A 109 -33.44 -11.39 9.53
N ILE A 110 -34.43 -12.28 9.42
CA ILE A 110 -35.78 -11.91 9.01
C ILE A 110 -36.41 -10.99 10.06
N MET A 111 -36.36 -11.35 11.34
CA MET A 111 -36.88 -10.48 12.42
C MET A 111 -36.21 -9.11 12.43
N ILE A 112 -34.88 -9.04 12.24
CA ILE A 112 -34.17 -7.77 12.15
C ILE A 112 -34.65 -6.94 10.94
N ALA A 113 -34.90 -7.59 9.80
CA ALA A 113 -35.41 -6.90 8.62
C ALA A 113 -36.84 -6.37 8.84
N GLU A 114 -37.71 -7.17 9.45
CA GLU A 114 -39.08 -6.76 9.80
C GLU A 114 -39.08 -5.59 10.80
N LEU A 115 -38.27 -5.66 11.86
CA LEU A 115 -38.15 -4.57 12.83
C LEU A 115 -37.64 -3.27 12.19
N LYS A 116 -36.75 -3.36 11.19
CA LYS A 116 -36.28 -2.18 10.45
C LYS A 116 -37.36 -1.56 9.58
N GLU A 117 -38.20 -2.37 8.93
CA GLU A 117 -39.32 -1.82 8.16
C GLU A 117 -40.36 -1.19 9.10
N GLN A 118 -40.69 -1.86 10.21
CA GLN A 118 -41.58 -1.29 11.23
C GLN A 118 -41.04 0.03 11.79
N GLN A 119 -39.75 0.10 12.10
CA GLN A 119 -39.11 1.35 12.54
C GLN A 119 -39.28 2.45 11.50
N LYS A 120 -39.05 2.15 10.21
CA LYS A 120 -39.16 3.13 9.14
C LYS A 120 -40.60 3.64 8.96
N GLU A 121 -41.60 2.76 9.01
CA GLU A 121 -43.01 3.14 8.95
C GLU A 121 -43.41 4.05 10.14
N LEU A 122 -42.94 3.72 11.34
CA LEU A 122 -43.15 4.54 12.54
C LEU A 122 -42.46 5.91 12.42
N GLU A 123 -41.23 5.96 11.91
CA GLU A 123 -40.49 7.21 11.69
C GLU A 123 -41.15 8.09 10.63
N GLU A 124 -41.67 7.51 9.54
CA GLU A 124 -42.43 8.24 8.52
C GLU A 124 -43.73 8.80 9.08
N THR A 125 -44.45 8.00 9.86
CA THR A 125 -45.68 8.42 10.55
C THR A 125 -45.40 9.54 11.56
N LEU A 126 -44.35 9.39 12.37
CA LEU A 126 -43.92 10.39 13.34
C LEU A 126 -43.51 11.68 12.66
N SER A 127 -42.74 11.61 11.57
CA SER A 127 -42.36 12.78 10.76
C SER A 127 -43.58 13.56 10.27
N ASN A 128 -44.60 12.87 9.75
CA ASN A 128 -45.84 13.49 9.32
C ASN A 128 -46.57 14.19 10.49
N HIS A 129 -46.64 13.54 11.64
CA HIS A 129 -47.24 14.12 12.85
C HIS A 129 -46.48 15.35 13.35
N LEU A 130 -45.14 15.31 13.34
CA LEU A 130 -44.30 16.43 13.77
C LEU A 130 -44.41 17.64 12.83
N ILE A 131 -44.54 17.41 11.51
CA ILE A 131 -44.81 18.47 10.54
C ILE A 131 -46.17 19.11 10.81
N ASN A 132 -47.21 18.29 11.02
CA ASN A 132 -48.55 18.77 11.34
C ASN A 132 -48.57 19.56 12.66
N TYR A 133 -47.91 19.04 13.71
CA TYR A 133 -47.79 19.71 15.00
C TYR A 133 -47.11 21.06 14.87
N HIS A 134 -45.99 21.15 14.14
CA HIS A 134 -45.32 22.42 13.86
C HIS A 134 -46.23 23.38 13.07
N SER A 135 -47.01 22.89 12.10
CA SER A 135 -47.93 23.75 11.35
C SER A 135 -49.03 24.38 12.21
N LEU A 136 -49.46 23.69 13.27
CA LEU A 136 -50.53 24.15 14.17
C LEU A 136 -50.00 25.03 15.30
N THR A 137 -48.86 24.68 15.89
CA THR A 137 -48.32 25.33 17.10
C THR A 137 -47.17 26.28 16.82
N ASN A 138 -46.56 26.19 15.63
CA ASN A 138 -45.30 26.85 15.27
C ASN A 138 -44.13 26.52 16.24
N SER A 139 -44.27 25.46 17.03
CA SER A 139 -43.25 24.95 17.95
C SER A 139 -42.44 23.82 17.32
N LYS A 140 -41.15 23.77 17.66
CA LYS A 140 -40.20 22.71 17.27
C LYS A 140 -39.84 21.78 18.44
N SER A 141 -40.62 21.85 19.51
CA SER A 141 -40.48 21.01 20.68
C SER A 141 -41.83 20.50 21.15
N PHE A 142 -41.85 19.29 21.68
CA PHE A 142 -43.03 18.69 22.31
C PHE A 142 -42.62 18.06 23.65
N ASP A 143 -43.55 18.09 24.60
CA ASP A 143 -43.35 17.47 25.91
C ASP A 143 -43.81 16.02 25.88
N THR A 144 -43.03 15.13 26.49
CA THR A 144 -43.38 13.73 26.67
C THR A 144 -44.21 13.54 27.93
N SER A 145 -44.95 12.43 27.99
CA SER A 145 -45.71 12.05 29.18
C SER A 145 -44.87 11.91 30.44
N ASP A 146 -43.56 11.71 30.27
CA ASP A 146 -42.59 11.51 31.36
C ASP A 146 -42.02 12.85 31.87
N GLY A 147 -42.45 13.97 31.29
CA GLY A 147 -42.04 15.32 31.67
C GLY A 147 -40.77 15.82 30.97
N ASP A 148 -40.24 15.07 30.00
CA ASP A 148 -39.11 15.51 29.19
C ASP A 148 -39.57 16.31 27.99
N GLN A 149 -38.81 17.35 27.63
CA GLN A 149 -39.04 18.12 26.40
C GLN A 149 -38.13 17.61 25.29
N TRP A 150 -38.70 17.24 24.14
CA TRP A 150 -37.97 16.76 22.98
C TRP A 150 -38.02 17.77 21.85
N ASP A 151 -36.84 18.13 21.34
CA ASP A 151 -36.69 19.00 20.17
C ASP A 151 -36.63 18.19 18.87
N PHE A 152 -37.25 18.71 17.82
CA PHE A 152 -37.21 18.09 16.48
C PHE A 152 -36.90 19.10 15.38
N SER A 153 -36.32 18.62 14.29
CA SER A 153 -35.97 19.44 13.12
C SER A 153 -36.69 18.97 11.88
N ILE A 154 -37.35 19.89 11.17
CA ILE A 154 -37.96 19.62 9.86
C ILE A 154 -36.92 19.90 8.77
N LYS A 155 -36.54 18.87 8.01
CA LYS A 155 -35.59 18.99 6.89
C LYS A 155 -36.30 18.77 5.56
N ALA A 156 -36.48 19.84 4.78
CA ALA A 156 -36.88 19.73 3.38
C ALA A 156 -35.63 19.63 2.48
N LYS A 157 -35.62 18.70 1.52
CA LYS A 157 -34.55 18.57 0.51
C LYS A 157 -35.12 18.67 -0.89
N ILE A 158 -34.50 19.49 -1.74
CA ILE A 158 -34.84 19.62 -3.16
C ILE A 158 -34.14 18.49 -3.92
N ARG A 159 -34.85 17.78 -4.81
CA ARG A 159 -34.20 16.82 -5.72
C ARG A 159 -33.57 17.55 -6.90
N PRO A 160 -32.39 17.13 -7.38
CA PRO A 160 -31.77 17.73 -8.55
C PRO A 160 -32.67 17.62 -9.78
N ARG A 161 -32.77 18.71 -10.55
CA ARG A 161 -33.57 18.78 -11.77
C ARG A 161 -32.97 17.84 -12.81
N GLY A 162 -33.69 16.76 -13.15
CA GLY A 162 -33.30 15.85 -14.22
C GLY A 162 -33.11 16.61 -15.52
N LYS A 163 -31.95 16.46 -16.17
CA LYS A 163 -31.73 16.98 -17.52
C LYS A 163 -32.69 16.23 -18.45
N LYS A 164 -33.54 16.98 -19.16
CA LYS A 164 -34.32 16.47 -20.30
C LYS A 164 -33.38 16.10 -21.43
#